data_AF-A0A538MU02-F1
#
_entry.id   AF-A0A538MU02-F1
#
_cell.length_a   1.000
_cell.length_b   1.000
_cell.length_c   1.000
_cell.angle_alpha   90.00
_cell.angle_beta   90.00
_cell.angle_gamma   90.00
#
_symmetry.space_group_name_H-M   'P 1'
#
loop_
_entity.id
_entity.type
_entity.pdbx_description
1 polymer ?
#
loop_
_entity_poly.entity_id
_entity_poly.type
_entity_poly.pdbx_seq_one_letter_code
_entity_poly.pdbx_strand_id
1 'polypeptide(L)'
;MQWYGYLLIVLAVLVLAGLALVAPRLRRRALPPAPPAPERIPEAAPQVPVTPVEEAPPVAEAPTAQAPVLERPEPTAGRLVRLRARLARSQNALGRGLLAVLARDRLDEDAWDEVEETLISADVGVEPTREIVERLRERTRVLGTRSAAELRTLLTEELVGALDPKLDRSLSATPTDGKPAVLLVVGVNGSGKTTTCGKIARVLIADGHTVVLGAADTFRAAAAEQLTTWASRVGAEVVRGREGGDPAAVAFDAVRRGAEAGVDTVLIDTAGRLQNKVGLMDELGKVKRVVEKHGPIDETLLILDATTGQNGLEQARVFTEVCDVTGVVLTKLDGTAKGGIVIAVQRRLGIPVKLVGLGEGPDDLAPFDPGQFVDALLGSDA
;
A
#
# COMPACT_ATOMS: atom_id res chain seq x y z
N MET A 1 -44.06 5.12 53.79
CA MET A 1 -42.65 5.24 54.21
C MET A 1 -41.99 3.94 54.69
N GLN A 2 -42.69 2.80 54.84
CA GLN A 2 -42.08 1.56 55.37
C GLN A 2 -41.48 0.59 54.33
N TRP A 3 -41.70 0.79 53.03
CA TRP A 3 -41.18 -0.11 51.99
C TRP A 3 -39.71 0.18 51.58
N TYR A 4 -39.23 1.40 51.81
CA TYR A 4 -37.83 1.79 51.56
C TYR A 4 -36.83 1.05 52.45
N GLY A 5 -37.22 0.75 53.70
CA GLY A 5 -36.38 -0.02 54.63
C GLY A 5 -36.16 -1.46 54.15
N TYR A 6 -37.20 -2.10 53.62
CA TYR A 6 -37.10 -3.45 53.07
C TYR A 6 -36.22 -3.49 51.80
N LEU A 7 -36.31 -2.47 50.95
CA LEU A 7 -35.51 -2.40 49.72
C LEU A 7 -34.01 -2.23 50.02
N LEU A 8 -33.65 -1.45 51.04
CA LEU A 8 -32.27 -1.29 51.50
C LEU A 8 -31.71 -2.58 52.13
N ILE A 9 -32.53 -3.32 52.88
CA ILE A 9 -32.12 -4.60 53.46
C ILE A 9 -31.88 -5.64 52.36
N VAL A 10 -32.77 -5.74 51.37
CA VAL A 10 -32.59 -6.66 50.23
C VAL A 10 -31.33 -6.30 49.42
N LEU A 11 -31.09 -5.01 49.17
CA LEU A 11 -29.88 -4.56 48.47
C LEU A 11 -28.60 -4.91 49.25
N ALA A 12 -28.60 -4.71 50.58
CA ALA A 12 -27.47 -5.05 51.44
C ALA A 12 -27.18 -6.56 51.46
N VAL A 13 -28.22 -7.39 51.49
CA VAL A 13 -28.09 -8.86 51.42
C VAL A 13 -27.56 -9.30 50.06
N LEU A 14 -28.00 -8.69 48.95
CA LEU A 14 -27.51 -9.01 47.61
C LEU A 14 -26.04 -8.59 47.41
N VAL A 15 -25.62 -7.46 47.97
CA VAL A 15 -24.22 -7.00 47.93
C VAL A 15 -23.32 -7.92 48.76
N LEU A 16 -23.76 -8.33 49.96
CA LEU A 16 -23.03 -9.28 50.81
C LEU A 16 -22.92 -10.68 50.16
N ALA A 17 -24.00 -11.16 49.53
CA ALA A 17 -23.99 -12.42 48.79
C ALA A 17 -23.07 -12.37 47.56
N GLY A 18 -23.03 -11.23 46.85
CA GLY A 18 -22.12 -10.98 45.74
C GLY A 18 -20.65 -10.98 46.18
N LEU A 19 -20.32 -10.31 47.28
CA LEU A 19 -18.97 -10.28 47.85
C LEU A 19 -18.50 -11.66 48.35
N ALA A 20 -19.39 -12.46 48.94
CA ALA A 20 -19.09 -13.83 49.36
C ALA A 20 -18.83 -14.78 48.18
N LEU A 21 -19.41 -14.53 46.99
CA LEU A 21 -19.16 -15.31 45.78
C LEU A 21 -17.84 -14.93 45.07
N VAL A 22 -17.36 -13.69 45.23
CA VAL A 22 -16.12 -13.20 44.59
C VAL A 22 -14.88 -13.49 45.43
N ALA A 23 -14.98 -13.47 46.76
CA ALA A 23 -13.85 -13.67 47.67
C ALA A 23 -13.08 -15.02 47.52
N PRO A 24 -13.69 -16.17 47.20
CA PRO A 24 -12.96 -17.43 47.07
C PRO A 24 -12.19 -17.58 45.75
N ARG A 25 -12.50 -16.76 44.73
CA ARG A 25 -11.88 -16.86 43.39
C ARG A 25 -10.60 -16.03 43.22
N LEU A 26 -10.25 -15.20 44.19
CA LEU A 26 -9.02 -14.39 44.20
C LEU A 26 -7.89 -14.97 45.07
N ARG A 27 -8.08 -16.15 45.67
CA ARG A 27 -7.03 -16.87 46.40
C ARG A 27 -6.82 -18.27 45.82
N ARG A 28 -5.88 -18.39 44.86
CA ARG A 28 -4.92 -19.50 44.63
C ARG A 28 -4.45 -19.54 43.17
N ARG A 29 -3.30 -18.93 42.92
CA ARG A 29 -2.28 -19.47 42.00
C ARG A 29 -0.96 -19.42 42.76
N ALA A 30 -0.67 -20.51 43.46
CA ALA A 30 0.67 -20.77 43.96
C ALA A 30 1.55 -21.11 42.73
N LEU A 31 2.70 -20.45 42.62
CA LEU A 31 3.75 -20.81 41.68
C LEU A 31 4.30 -22.20 42.04
N PRO A 32 4.66 -23.05 41.05
CA PRO A 32 5.35 -24.30 41.34
C PRO A 32 6.73 -24.03 41.98
N PRO A 33 7.21 -24.91 42.89
CA PRO A 33 8.50 -24.72 43.57
C PRO A 33 9.67 -24.84 42.57
N ALA A 34 10.68 -23.99 42.77
CA ALA A 34 11.93 -24.05 42.03
C ALA A 34 12.71 -25.35 42.36
N PRO A 35 13.44 -25.94 41.40
CA PRO A 35 14.33 -27.06 41.68
C PRO A 35 15.48 -26.62 42.61
N PRO A 36 15.96 -27.50 43.51
CA PRO A 36 16.99 -27.15 44.48
C PRO A 36 18.33 -26.86 43.78
N ALA A 37 18.99 -25.80 44.24
CA ALA A 37 20.37 -25.50 43.87
C ALA A 37 21.29 -26.59 44.43
N PRO A 38 22.26 -27.11 43.65
CA PRO A 38 23.20 -28.09 44.15
C PRO A 38 24.15 -27.47 45.20
N GLU A 39 24.22 -28.14 46.34
CA GLU A 39 25.16 -27.88 47.45
C GLU A 39 26.61 -27.95 46.96
N ARG A 40 27.38 -26.93 47.34
CA ARG A 40 28.84 -26.92 47.21
C ARG A 40 29.44 -27.76 48.33
N ILE A 41 30.05 -28.88 47.96
CA ILE A 41 31.01 -29.59 48.81
C ILE A 41 32.40 -28.99 48.55
N PRO A 42 33.18 -28.62 49.58
CA PRO A 42 34.56 -28.16 49.40
C PRO A 42 35.53 -29.34 49.52
N GLU A 43 36.24 -29.72 48.45
CA GLU A 43 37.48 -30.48 48.64
C GLU A 43 38.47 -30.40 47.46
N ALA A 44 39.71 -30.06 47.84
CA ALA A 44 41.02 -30.42 47.33
C ALA A 44 41.31 -30.38 45.81
N ALA A 45 42.30 -29.55 45.47
CA ALA A 45 43.09 -29.67 44.25
C ALA A 45 43.91 -30.97 44.25
N PRO A 46 44.00 -31.65 43.09
CA PRO A 46 45.30 -32.15 42.65
C PRO A 46 45.60 -31.91 41.16
N GLN A 47 46.81 -31.40 40.97
CA GLN A 47 47.79 -31.53 39.90
C GLN A 47 47.41 -32.17 38.54
N VAL A 48 47.84 -31.44 37.51
CA VAL A 48 47.88 -31.73 36.07
C VAL A 48 48.74 -32.95 35.74
N PRO A 49 48.26 -33.86 34.87
CA PRO A 49 49.12 -34.58 33.95
C PRO A 49 48.94 -34.07 32.51
N VAL A 50 50.06 -33.75 31.89
CA VAL A 50 50.21 -33.28 30.51
C VAL A 50 50.00 -34.46 29.56
N THR A 51 49.16 -34.29 28.54
CA THR A 51 49.06 -35.18 27.36
C THR A 51 48.66 -34.34 26.12
N PRO A 52 49.00 -34.77 24.90
CA PRO A 52 49.72 -33.93 23.94
C PRO A 52 48.85 -33.02 23.08
N VAL A 53 49.49 -31.96 22.57
CA VAL A 53 48.99 -30.99 21.60
C VAL A 53 48.43 -31.71 20.37
N GLU A 54 47.11 -31.69 20.22
CA GLU A 54 46.43 -31.95 18.96
C GLU A 54 46.33 -30.64 18.19
N GLU A 55 46.88 -30.66 16.98
CA GLU A 55 47.09 -29.53 16.09
C GLU A 55 45.74 -28.90 15.71
N ALA A 56 45.50 -27.67 16.16
CA ALA A 56 44.29 -26.93 15.85
C ALA A 56 44.20 -26.68 14.33
N PRO A 57 43.05 -26.95 13.67
CA PRO A 57 42.86 -26.54 12.30
C PRO A 57 42.95 -25.01 12.20
N PRO A 58 43.45 -24.46 11.07
CA PRO A 58 43.71 -23.04 10.94
C PRO A 58 42.41 -22.25 11.16
N VAL A 59 42.53 -21.18 11.96
CA VAL A 59 41.49 -20.19 12.20
C VAL A 59 40.97 -19.73 10.85
N ALA A 60 39.75 -20.15 10.52
CA ALA A 60 39.02 -19.59 9.40
C ALA A 60 38.87 -18.09 9.66
N GLU A 61 39.44 -17.29 8.77
CA GLU A 61 39.21 -15.85 8.72
C GLU A 61 37.69 -15.62 8.79
N ALA A 62 37.26 -14.85 9.79
CA ALA A 62 35.89 -14.37 9.84
C ALA A 62 35.58 -13.72 8.49
N PRO A 63 34.45 -14.06 7.82
CA PRO A 63 34.12 -13.46 6.55
C PRO A 63 34.04 -11.96 6.78
N THR A 64 34.92 -11.23 6.10
CA THR A 64 34.84 -9.77 6.00
C THR A 64 33.44 -9.46 5.55
N ALA A 65 32.65 -8.80 6.39
CA ALA A 65 31.32 -8.32 6.01
C ALA A 65 31.51 -7.40 4.80
N GLN A 66 31.31 -7.94 3.60
CA GLN A 66 31.32 -7.17 2.37
C GLN A 66 30.28 -6.08 2.57
N ALA A 67 30.70 -4.81 2.49
CA ALA A 67 29.78 -3.69 2.51
C ALA A 67 28.69 -3.99 1.46
N PRO A 68 27.39 -3.87 1.79
CA PRO A 68 26.33 -4.24 0.87
C PRO A 68 26.53 -3.47 -0.44
N VAL A 69 26.65 -4.21 -1.55
CA VAL A 69 26.75 -3.61 -2.87
C VAL A 69 25.43 -2.90 -3.13
N LEU A 70 25.46 -1.57 -3.12
CA LEU A 70 24.30 -0.76 -3.41
C LEU A 70 23.90 -1.00 -4.87
N GLU A 71 22.66 -1.42 -5.08
CA GLU A 71 22.08 -1.51 -6.40
C GLU A 71 21.90 -0.10 -6.94
N ARG A 72 22.42 0.16 -8.14
CA ARG A 72 22.09 1.37 -8.91
C ARG A 72 20.94 1.00 -9.83
N PRO A 73 19.71 1.46 -9.55
CA PRO A 73 18.58 1.10 -10.39
C PRO A 73 18.74 1.73 -11.78
N GLU A 74 18.29 1.05 -12.83
CA GLU A 74 18.31 1.64 -14.17
C GLU A 74 17.43 2.91 -14.24
N PRO A 75 17.78 3.92 -15.05
CA PRO A 75 16.98 5.12 -15.22
C PRO A 75 15.52 4.82 -15.61
N THR A 76 14.59 5.61 -15.09
CA THR A 76 13.13 5.46 -15.26
C THR A 76 12.68 5.34 -16.72
N ALA A 77 13.34 6.02 -17.66
CA ALA A 77 12.98 6.02 -19.08
C ALA A 77 12.96 4.62 -19.72
N GLY A 78 13.94 3.76 -19.44
CA GLY A 78 13.99 2.38 -19.97
C GLY A 78 13.00 1.43 -19.26
N ARG A 79 12.66 1.76 -18.02
CA ARG A 79 11.74 0.99 -17.16
C ARG A 79 10.30 1.10 -17.66
N LEU A 80 9.88 2.32 -18.02
CA LEU A 80 8.57 2.63 -18.60
C LEU A 80 8.26 1.80 -19.85
N VAL A 81 9.22 1.66 -20.76
CA VAL A 81 9.04 0.92 -22.02
C VAL A 81 8.79 -0.57 -21.76
N ARG A 82 9.56 -1.20 -20.87
CA ARG A 82 9.36 -2.61 -20.50
C ARG A 82 8.03 -2.83 -19.80
N LEU A 83 7.59 -1.84 -19.03
CA LEU A 83 6.33 -1.91 -18.31
C LEU A 83 5.11 -1.76 -19.22
N ARG A 84 5.18 -0.86 -20.22
CA ARG A 84 4.20 -0.78 -21.32
C ARG A 84 4.01 -2.13 -22.02
N ALA A 85 5.11 -2.81 -22.32
CA ALA A 85 5.07 -4.13 -22.95
C ALA A 85 4.47 -5.24 -22.04
N ARG A 86 4.40 -5.05 -20.72
CA ARG A 86 3.72 -5.96 -19.79
C ARG A 86 2.23 -5.68 -19.70
N LEU A 87 1.84 -4.40 -19.62
CA LEU A 87 0.44 -3.97 -19.68
C LEU A 87 -0.27 -4.50 -20.92
N ALA A 88 0.35 -4.34 -22.09
CA ALA A 88 -0.20 -4.80 -23.37
C ALA A 88 -0.39 -6.34 -23.43
N ARG A 89 0.37 -7.11 -22.63
CA ARG A 89 0.23 -8.58 -22.61
C ARG A 89 -0.88 -9.06 -21.67
N SER A 90 -1.10 -8.35 -20.55
CA SER A 90 -2.04 -8.73 -19.49
C SER A 90 -3.52 -8.45 -19.87
N GLN A 91 -3.79 -7.40 -20.64
CA GLN A 91 -5.16 -6.86 -20.83
C GLN A 91 -5.88 -7.29 -22.12
N ASN A 92 -5.34 -8.29 -22.81
CA ASN A 92 -5.73 -8.67 -24.16
C ASN A 92 -7.16 -9.25 -24.31
N ALA A 93 -7.83 -9.69 -23.24
CA ALA A 93 -9.15 -10.30 -23.35
C ALA A 93 -10.29 -9.27 -23.48
N LEU A 94 -10.21 -8.18 -22.71
CA LEU A 94 -11.25 -7.14 -22.71
C LEU A 94 -11.30 -6.41 -24.05
N GLY A 95 -10.15 -5.89 -24.50
CA GLY A 95 -10.03 -5.19 -25.78
C GLY A 95 -10.53 -6.02 -26.95
N ARG A 96 -10.15 -7.30 -27.03
CA ARG A 96 -10.66 -8.20 -28.07
C ARG A 96 -12.17 -8.40 -28.03
N GLY A 97 -12.76 -8.53 -26.84
CA GLY A 97 -14.21 -8.66 -26.68
C GLY A 97 -14.93 -7.42 -27.21
N LEU A 98 -14.54 -6.24 -26.73
CA LEU A 98 -15.12 -4.96 -27.16
C LEU A 98 -14.97 -4.73 -28.66
N LEU A 99 -13.77 -4.95 -29.21
CA LEU A 99 -13.51 -4.75 -30.63
C LEU A 99 -14.24 -5.76 -31.52
N ALA A 100 -14.44 -7.00 -31.05
CA ALA A 100 -15.21 -8.00 -31.79
C ALA A 100 -16.69 -7.61 -31.90
N VAL A 101 -17.28 -7.03 -30.85
CA VAL A 101 -18.65 -6.51 -30.88
C VAL A 101 -18.74 -5.29 -31.79
N LEU A 102 -17.79 -4.37 -31.67
CA LEU A 102 -17.73 -3.14 -32.49
C LEU A 102 -17.43 -3.41 -33.97
N ALA A 103 -16.85 -4.56 -34.31
CA ALA A 103 -16.57 -4.94 -35.70
C ALA A 103 -17.77 -5.55 -36.44
N ARG A 104 -18.93 -5.70 -35.80
CA ARG A 104 -20.15 -6.22 -36.43
C ARG A 104 -20.67 -5.25 -37.50
N ASP A 105 -21.23 -5.79 -38.58
CA ASP A 105 -21.79 -5.01 -39.70
C ASP A 105 -22.89 -4.02 -39.27
N ARG A 106 -23.59 -4.33 -38.18
CA ARG A 106 -24.63 -3.48 -37.58
C ARG A 106 -24.50 -3.48 -36.06
N LEU A 107 -24.50 -2.29 -35.47
CA LEU A 107 -24.58 -2.08 -34.03
C LEU A 107 -26.03 -1.80 -33.64
N ASP A 108 -26.81 -2.85 -33.41
CA ASP A 108 -28.15 -2.77 -32.83
C ASP A 108 -28.09 -2.73 -31.29
N GLU A 109 -29.24 -2.66 -30.63
CA GLU A 109 -29.31 -2.54 -29.16
C GLU A 109 -28.57 -3.69 -28.47
N ASP A 110 -28.71 -4.93 -28.95
CA ASP A 110 -28.03 -6.10 -28.38
C ASP A 110 -26.50 -5.95 -28.41
N ALA A 111 -25.94 -5.33 -29.48
CA ALA A 111 -24.51 -5.07 -29.56
C ALA A 111 -24.05 -4.00 -28.54
N TRP A 112 -24.87 -2.97 -28.28
CA TRP A 112 -24.56 -1.96 -27.28
C TRP A 112 -24.67 -2.50 -25.85
N ASP A 113 -25.66 -3.36 -25.60
CA ASP A 113 -25.82 -4.05 -24.32
C ASP A 113 -24.61 -4.95 -24.02
N GLU A 114 -24.08 -5.65 -25.03
CA GLU A 114 -22.88 -6.49 -24.89
C GLU A 114 -21.61 -5.64 -24.62
N VAL A 115 -21.51 -4.44 -25.21
CA VAL A 115 -20.44 -3.48 -24.89
C VAL A 115 -20.54 -3.01 -23.45
N GLU A 116 -21.75 -2.67 -22.97
CA GLU A 116 -22.01 -2.27 -21.58
C GLU A 116 -21.64 -3.39 -20.61
N GLU A 117 -22.12 -4.62 -20.86
CA GLU A 117 -21.82 -5.80 -20.03
C GLU A 117 -20.31 -6.06 -19.96
N THR A 118 -19.62 -5.97 -21.10
CA THR A 118 -18.18 -6.19 -21.19
C THR A 118 -17.41 -5.18 -20.33
N LEU A 119 -17.73 -3.88 -20.42
CA LEU A 119 -17.10 -2.84 -19.59
C LEU A 119 -17.40 -3.01 -18.09
N ILE A 120 -18.64 -3.36 -17.74
CA ILE A 120 -19.01 -3.64 -16.34
C ILE A 120 -18.24 -4.84 -15.80
N SER A 121 -18.13 -5.91 -16.57
CA SER A 121 -17.38 -7.13 -16.18
C SER A 121 -15.88 -6.85 -15.94
N ALA A 122 -15.35 -5.79 -16.57
CA ALA A 122 -14.00 -5.30 -16.39
C ALA A 122 -13.78 -4.44 -15.14
N ASP A 123 -14.79 -4.31 -14.28
CA ASP A 123 -14.85 -3.40 -13.12
C ASP A 123 -14.80 -1.89 -13.46
N VAL A 124 -15.23 -1.46 -14.66
CA VAL A 124 -15.41 -0.02 -14.97
C VAL A 124 -16.49 0.62 -14.09
N GLY A 125 -17.47 -0.17 -13.66
CA GLY A 125 -18.60 0.28 -12.85
C GLY A 125 -19.79 0.71 -13.70
N VAL A 126 -21.00 0.56 -13.15
CA VAL A 126 -22.26 0.74 -13.90
C VAL A 126 -22.44 2.16 -14.41
N GLU A 127 -22.30 3.16 -13.54
CA GLU A 127 -22.52 4.57 -13.89
C GLU A 127 -21.49 5.08 -14.91
N PRO A 128 -20.15 4.91 -14.72
CA PRO A 128 -19.18 5.30 -15.74
C PRO A 128 -19.38 4.56 -17.07
N THR A 129 -19.74 3.28 -17.03
CA THR A 129 -19.98 2.51 -18.26
C THR A 129 -21.14 3.08 -19.06
N ARG A 130 -22.28 3.36 -18.41
CA ARG A 130 -23.45 3.95 -19.09
C ARG A 130 -23.10 5.26 -19.77
N GLU A 131 -22.40 6.15 -19.06
CA GLU A 131 -21.96 7.41 -19.66
C GLU A 131 -21.05 7.22 -20.88
N ILE A 132 -20.10 6.27 -20.81
CA ILE A 132 -19.18 5.97 -21.91
C ILE A 132 -19.94 5.41 -23.11
N VAL A 133 -20.84 4.45 -22.89
CA VAL A 133 -21.62 3.80 -23.96
C VAL A 133 -22.59 4.79 -24.61
N GLU A 134 -23.28 5.62 -23.83
CA GLU A 134 -24.19 6.64 -24.36
C GLU A 134 -23.46 7.65 -25.25
N ARG A 135 -22.31 8.17 -24.80
CA ARG A 135 -21.49 9.10 -25.60
C ARG A 135 -20.94 8.43 -26.86
N LEU A 136 -20.44 7.20 -26.74
CA LEU A 136 -19.93 6.44 -27.88
C LEU A 136 -21.01 6.21 -28.93
N ARG A 137 -22.21 5.82 -28.51
CA ARG A 137 -23.38 5.61 -29.38
C ARG A 137 -23.81 6.90 -30.07
N GLU A 138 -23.87 8.01 -29.33
CA GLU A 138 -24.18 9.33 -29.88
C GLU A 138 -23.16 9.75 -30.95
N ARG A 139 -21.86 9.68 -30.63
CA ARG A 139 -20.78 10.07 -31.54
C ARG A 139 -20.74 9.20 -32.79
N THR A 140 -20.93 7.89 -32.64
CA THR A 140 -21.02 6.93 -33.76
C THR A 140 -22.15 7.32 -34.72
N ARG A 141 -23.33 7.68 -34.19
CA ARG A 141 -24.47 8.12 -34.99
C ARG A 141 -24.21 9.45 -35.70
N VAL A 142 -23.63 10.43 -35.00
CA VAL A 142 -23.38 11.79 -35.53
C VAL A 142 -22.31 11.77 -36.63
N LEU A 143 -21.23 11.02 -36.42
CA LEU A 143 -20.12 10.93 -37.38
C LEU A 143 -20.40 9.95 -38.52
N GLY A 144 -21.45 9.13 -38.40
CA GLY A 144 -21.77 8.10 -39.38
C GLY A 144 -20.70 7.02 -39.49
N THR A 145 -19.93 6.82 -38.42
CA THR A 145 -18.81 5.90 -38.34
C THR A 145 -19.25 4.46 -38.53
N ARG A 146 -18.56 3.72 -39.41
CA ARG A 146 -18.89 2.31 -39.70
C ARG A 146 -17.69 1.38 -39.72
N SER A 147 -16.46 1.89 -39.66
CA SER A 147 -15.28 1.04 -39.62
C SER A 147 -14.91 0.69 -38.18
N ALA A 148 -14.44 -0.54 -37.97
CA ALA A 148 -13.94 -1.00 -36.67
C ALA A 148 -12.77 -0.14 -36.17
N ALA A 149 -11.93 0.37 -37.08
CA ALA A 149 -10.80 1.23 -36.74
C ALA A 149 -11.26 2.59 -36.17
N GLU A 150 -12.23 3.24 -36.82
CA GLU A 150 -12.78 4.51 -36.33
C GLU A 150 -13.55 4.31 -35.01
N LEU A 151 -14.32 3.22 -34.87
CA LEU A 151 -15.00 2.88 -33.61
C LEU A 151 -14.02 2.64 -32.46
N ARG A 152 -12.90 1.98 -32.73
CA ARG A 152 -11.80 1.81 -31.78
C ARG A 152 -11.23 3.16 -31.36
N THR A 153 -11.00 4.07 -32.30
CA THR A 153 -10.54 5.43 -31.99
C THR A 153 -11.55 6.16 -31.10
N LEU A 154 -12.85 6.12 -31.42
CA LEU A 154 -13.88 6.75 -30.60
C LEU A 154 -13.94 6.15 -29.19
N LEU A 155 -13.92 4.83 -29.06
CA LEU A 155 -13.89 4.17 -27.75
C LEU A 155 -12.64 4.56 -26.96
N THR A 156 -11.47 4.61 -27.61
CA THR A 156 -10.21 5.04 -26.98
C THR A 156 -10.35 6.45 -26.41
N GLU A 157 -10.88 7.38 -27.20
CA GLU A 157 -11.11 8.76 -26.77
C GLU A 157 -12.10 8.86 -25.61
N GLU A 158 -13.19 8.09 -25.62
CA GLU A 158 -14.16 8.08 -24.51
C GLU A 158 -13.55 7.51 -23.23
N LEU A 159 -12.76 6.44 -23.31
CA LEU A 159 -12.09 5.85 -22.15
C LEU A 159 -11.00 6.76 -21.59
N VAL A 160 -10.19 7.39 -22.46
CA VAL A 160 -9.19 8.38 -22.04
C VAL A 160 -9.87 9.61 -21.43
N GLY A 161 -10.96 10.08 -22.04
CA GLY A 161 -11.78 11.18 -21.53
C GLY A 161 -12.37 10.85 -20.16
N ALA A 162 -12.81 9.60 -19.94
CA ALA A 162 -13.31 9.15 -18.65
C ALA A 162 -12.24 9.14 -17.55
N LEU A 163 -10.97 9.02 -17.94
CA LEU A 163 -9.80 9.17 -17.09
C LEU A 163 -9.31 10.62 -16.97
N ASP A 164 -10.01 11.64 -17.47
CA ASP A 164 -9.61 13.05 -17.37
C ASP A 164 -8.08 13.30 -17.52
N PRO A 165 -7.57 13.42 -18.75
CA PRO A 165 -6.14 13.59 -19.00
C PRO A 165 -5.59 14.92 -18.46
N LYS A 166 -6.44 15.86 -18.02
CA LYS A 166 -6.02 17.16 -17.48
C LYS A 166 -5.62 17.11 -16.00
N LEU A 167 -5.98 16.06 -15.28
CA LEU A 167 -5.57 15.90 -13.88
C LEU A 167 -4.05 15.78 -13.78
N ASP A 168 -3.48 16.50 -12.80
CA ASP A 168 -2.06 16.39 -12.48
C ASP A 168 -1.75 15.02 -11.85
N ARG A 169 -0.87 14.27 -12.50
CA ARG A 169 -0.42 12.94 -12.09
C ARG A 169 1.05 12.91 -11.66
N SER A 170 1.70 14.08 -11.61
CA SER A 170 3.05 14.19 -11.11
C SER A 170 3.10 13.81 -9.63
N LEU A 171 4.20 13.19 -9.22
CA LEU A 171 4.44 12.86 -7.82
C LEU A 171 5.12 14.06 -7.15
N SER A 172 4.52 14.63 -6.11
CA SER A 172 5.09 15.77 -5.37
C SER A 172 6.22 15.33 -4.44
N ALA A 173 7.33 14.84 -5.01
CA ALA A 173 8.46 14.25 -4.29
C ALA A 173 9.73 15.12 -4.26
N THR A 174 9.67 16.35 -4.77
CA THR A 174 10.82 17.27 -4.80
C THR A 174 10.76 18.28 -3.67
N PRO A 175 11.90 18.71 -3.09
CA PRO A 175 11.95 19.71 -2.03
C PRO A 175 11.22 21.00 -2.36
N THR A 176 10.51 21.54 -1.37
CA THR A 176 9.85 22.85 -1.43
C THR A 176 10.41 23.72 -0.30
N ASP A 177 10.79 24.96 -0.61
CA ASP A 177 11.32 25.94 0.37
C ASP A 177 12.49 25.42 1.24
N GLY A 178 13.36 24.60 0.64
CA GLY A 178 14.53 24.03 1.33
C GLY A 178 14.19 22.93 2.35
N LYS A 179 12.97 22.40 2.32
CA LYS A 179 12.52 21.25 3.14
C LYS A 179 12.30 20.03 2.24
N PRO A 180 12.55 18.80 2.76
CA PRO A 180 12.23 17.59 2.03
C PRO A 180 10.72 17.51 1.73
N ALA A 181 10.37 16.97 0.56
CA ALA A 181 8.99 16.59 0.28
C ALA A 181 8.55 15.46 1.22
N VAL A 182 7.37 15.57 1.82
CA VAL A 182 6.83 14.55 2.74
C VAL A 182 5.70 13.79 2.07
N LEU A 183 5.93 12.50 1.83
CA LEU A 183 4.98 11.57 1.23
C LEU A 183 4.44 10.62 2.30
N LEU A 184 3.12 10.65 2.53
CA LEU A 184 2.43 9.72 3.42
C LEU A 184 1.79 8.59 2.62
N VAL A 185 2.12 7.33 2.93
CA VAL A 185 1.56 6.17 2.23
C VAL A 185 0.54 5.46 3.11
N VAL A 186 -0.71 5.43 2.65
CA VAL A 186 -1.85 4.84 3.36
C VAL A 186 -2.55 3.77 2.51
N GLY A 187 -3.45 3.02 3.14
CA GLY A 187 -4.27 2.02 2.45
C GLY A 187 -4.41 0.71 3.22
N VAL A 188 -5.11 -0.23 2.59
CA VAL A 188 -5.56 -1.45 3.26
C VAL A 188 -4.46 -2.50 3.39
N ASN A 189 -4.65 -3.46 4.28
CA ASN A 189 -3.73 -4.58 4.40
C ASN A 189 -3.70 -5.42 3.12
N GLY A 190 -2.52 -5.90 2.75
CA GLY A 190 -2.35 -6.74 1.56
C GLY A 190 -2.35 -5.99 0.22
N SER A 191 -2.58 -4.66 0.20
CA SER A 191 -2.50 -3.85 -1.02
C SER A 191 -1.08 -3.53 -1.47
N GLY A 192 -0.05 -3.99 -0.74
CA GLY A 192 1.34 -3.80 -1.15
C GLY A 192 1.95 -2.45 -0.76
N LYS A 193 1.47 -1.78 0.31
CA LYS A 193 2.02 -0.51 0.83
C LYS A 193 3.55 -0.51 1.00
N THR A 194 4.06 -1.34 1.91
CA THR A 194 5.51 -1.43 2.21
C THR A 194 6.34 -1.74 0.96
N THR A 195 5.86 -2.64 0.09
CA THR A 195 6.50 -2.95 -1.19
C THR A 195 6.52 -1.72 -2.11
N THR A 196 5.40 -1.00 -2.20
CA THR A 196 5.27 0.20 -3.03
C THR A 196 6.13 1.33 -2.50
N CYS A 197 6.24 1.51 -1.18
CA CYS A 197 7.17 2.45 -0.55
C CYS A 197 8.62 2.17 -0.99
N GLY A 198 9.04 0.90 -0.93
CA GLY A 198 10.36 0.50 -1.40
C GLY A 198 10.59 0.75 -2.89
N LYS A 199 9.58 0.48 -3.73
CA LYS A 199 9.66 0.75 -5.19
C LYS A 199 9.71 2.24 -5.50
N ILE A 200 8.92 3.08 -4.80
CA ILE A 200 8.96 4.54 -4.94
C ILE A 200 10.34 5.07 -4.55
N ALA A 201 10.87 4.67 -3.39
CA ALA A 201 12.21 5.08 -2.95
C ALA A 201 13.29 4.69 -3.98
N ARG A 202 13.20 3.46 -4.53
CA ARG A 202 14.10 3.01 -5.60
C ARG A 202 13.99 3.86 -6.87
N VAL A 203 12.78 4.24 -7.28
CA VAL A 203 12.55 5.10 -8.44
C VAL A 203 13.17 6.48 -8.21
N LEU A 204 12.88 7.11 -7.06
CA LEU A 204 13.41 8.43 -6.72
C LEU A 204 14.93 8.45 -6.67
N ILE A 205 15.56 7.42 -6.08
CA ILE A 205 17.03 7.27 -6.05
C ILE A 205 17.61 7.03 -7.44
N ALA A 206 16.92 6.27 -8.30
CA ALA A 206 17.34 6.10 -9.69
C ALA A 206 17.36 7.43 -10.47
N ASP A 207 16.43 8.31 -10.12
CA ASP A 207 16.31 9.66 -10.69
C ASP A 207 17.23 10.69 -10.01
N GLY A 208 18.10 10.24 -9.09
CA GLY A 208 19.13 11.06 -8.44
C GLY A 208 18.71 11.74 -7.14
N HIS A 209 17.51 11.45 -6.63
CA HIS A 209 17.02 12.01 -5.37
C HIS A 209 17.55 11.24 -4.15
N THR A 210 17.67 11.93 -3.04
CA THR A 210 17.98 11.37 -1.72
C THR A 210 16.72 11.12 -0.92
N VAL A 211 16.61 9.95 -0.27
CA VAL A 211 15.37 9.50 0.36
C VAL A 211 15.61 9.00 1.79
N VAL A 212 14.75 9.42 2.72
CA VAL A 212 14.58 8.81 4.05
C VAL A 212 13.23 8.10 4.11
N LEU A 213 13.20 6.90 4.67
CA LEU A 213 11.99 6.10 4.86
C LEU A 213 11.57 6.08 6.34
N GLY A 214 10.30 6.34 6.63
CA GLY A 214 9.72 6.20 7.97
C GLY A 214 8.91 4.91 8.09
N ALA A 215 9.34 3.99 8.95
CA ALA A 215 8.65 2.72 9.22
C ALA A 215 7.54 2.88 10.27
N ALA A 216 6.47 3.59 9.93
CA ALA A 216 5.35 3.87 10.84
C ALA A 216 4.30 2.73 10.94
N ASP A 217 4.41 1.64 10.17
CA ASP A 217 3.69 0.37 10.44
C ASP A 217 4.32 -0.35 11.65
N THR A 218 4.15 0.22 12.84
CA THR A 218 4.80 -0.27 14.07
C THR A 218 4.18 -1.56 14.63
N PHE A 219 3.00 -1.95 14.14
CA PHE A 219 2.30 -3.17 14.56
C PHE A 219 2.83 -4.44 13.87
N ARG A 220 3.53 -4.28 12.74
CA ARG A 220 4.06 -5.40 11.97
C ARG A 220 5.58 -5.31 11.97
N ALA A 221 6.25 -6.01 12.89
CA ALA A 221 7.71 -6.09 12.90
C ALA A 221 8.29 -6.44 11.52
N ALA A 222 7.69 -7.42 10.84
CA ALA A 222 8.08 -7.81 9.50
C ALA A 222 7.94 -6.70 8.44
N ALA A 223 7.03 -5.73 8.62
CA ALA A 223 6.89 -4.61 7.69
C ALA A 223 8.10 -3.65 7.80
N ALA A 224 8.53 -3.34 9.03
CA ALA A 224 9.72 -2.52 9.25
C ALA A 224 10.99 -3.20 8.74
N GLU A 225 11.13 -4.51 8.93
CA GLU A 225 12.25 -5.30 8.39
C GLU A 225 12.22 -5.37 6.86
N GLN A 226 11.04 -5.55 6.26
CA GLN A 226 10.85 -5.53 4.82
C GLN A 226 11.24 -4.17 4.24
N LEU A 227 10.77 -3.07 4.84
CA LEU A 227 11.14 -1.71 4.41
C LEU A 227 12.65 -1.45 4.53
N THR A 228 13.27 -1.93 5.61
CA THR A 228 14.73 -1.87 5.81
C THR A 228 15.48 -2.64 4.72
N THR A 229 14.98 -3.80 4.31
CA THR A 229 15.56 -4.59 3.21
C THR A 229 15.43 -3.88 1.86
N TRP A 230 14.32 -3.17 1.61
CA TRP A 230 14.20 -2.33 0.43
C TRP A 230 15.20 -1.18 0.45
N ALA A 231 15.31 -0.50 1.58
CA ALA A 231 16.18 0.65 1.78
C ALA A 231 17.66 0.30 1.60
N SER A 232 18.11 -0.81 2.19
CA SER A 232 19.52 -1.23 2.16
C SER A 232 20.01 -1.55 0.76
N ARG A 233 19.14 -2.02 -0.14
CA ARG A 233 19.48 -2.27 -1.54
C ARG A 233 19.83 -1.00 -2.30
N VAL A 234 19.25 0.14 -1.93
CA VAL A 234 19.39 1.42 -2.65
C VAL A 234 20.13 2.48 -1.84
N GLY A 235 20.55 2.16 -0.61
CA GLY A 235 21.27 3.07 0.28
C GLY A 235 20.41 4.13 0.97
N ALA A 236 19.08 3.92 1.04
CA ALA A 236 18.18 4.81 1.76
C ALA A 236 18.28 4.59 3.28
N GLU A 237 18.17 5.67 4.05
CA GLU A 237 18.09 5.58 5.52
C GLU A 237 16.65 5.22 5.95
N VAL A 238 16.51 4.39 7.00
CA VAL A 238 15.20 4.05 7.59
C VAL A 238 15.14 4.51 9.04
N VAL A 239 14.14 5.33 9.35
CA VAL A 239 13.76 5.68 10.70
C VAL A 239 12.69 4.72 11.19
N ARG A 240 12.96 4.05 12.32
CA ARG A 240 12.07 3.04 12.92
C ARG A 240 11.98 3.23 14.44
N GLY A 241 10.80 2.95 14.99
CA GLY A 241 10.56 2.94 16.43
C GLY A 241 10.68 1.54 17.05
N ARG A 242 10.29 1.43 18.33
CA ARG A 242 10.06 0.12 18.97
C ARG A 242 8.86 -0.58 18.35
N GLU A 243 8.86 -1.91 18.31
CA GLU A 243 7.68 -2.69 17.95
C GLU A 243 6.49 -2.34 18.86
N GLY A 244 5.31 -2.13 18.28
CA GLY A 244 4.12 -1.64 18.98
C GLY A 244 4.23 -0.21 19.52
N GLY A 245 5.27 0.54 19.12
CA GLY A 245 5.43 1.96 19.45
C GLY A 245 4.44 2.86 18.72
N ASP A 246 4.41 4.14 19.09
CA ASP A 246 3.53 5.14 18.48
C ASP A 246 3.93 5.46 17.02
N PRO A 247 3.11 5.13 16.01
CA PRO A 247 3.40 5.46 14.60
C PRO A 247 3.67 6.94 14.36
N ALA A 248 2.96 7.82 15.07
CA ALA A 248 3.10 9.25 14.91
C ALA A 248 4.47 9.76 15.37
N ALA A 249 5.07 9.11 16.38
CA ALA A 249 6.42 9.43 16.83
C ALA A 249 7.47 9.03 15.78
N VAL A 250 7.32 7.85 15.16
CA VAL A 250 8.22 7.41 14.08
C VAL A 250 8.13 8.33 12.87
N ALA A 251 6.92 8.70 12.48
CA ALA A 251 6.67 9.64 11.38
C ALA A 251 7.30 11.03 11.66
N PHE A 252 7.15 11.54 12.88
CA PHE A 252 7.80 12.79 13.31
C PHE A 252 9.32 12.71 13.20
N ASP A 253 9.93 11.65 13.76
CA ASP A 253 11.37 11.48 13.73
C ASP A 253 11.91 11.30 12.30
N ALA A 254 11.15 10.65 11.41
CA ALA A 254 11.51 10.51 9.99
C ALA A 254 11.61 11.87 9.29
N VAL A 255 10.62 12.74 9.50
CA VAL A 255 10.60 14.09 8.90
C VAL A 255 11.70 14.97 9.48
N ARG A 256 11.87 14.95 10.81
CA ARG A 256 12.98 15.65 11.48
C ARG A 256 14.33 15.20 10.94
N ARG A 257 14.55 13.89 10.83
CA ARG A 257 15.80 13.32 10.32
C ARG A 257 16.05 13.69 8.86
N GLY A 258 15.02 13.63 8.02
CA GLY A 258 15.11 14.06 6.62
C GLY A 258 15.49 15.53 6.49
N ALA A 259 14.89 16.40 7.31
CA ALA A 259 15.23 17.83 7.34
C ALA A 259 16.66 18.08 7.83
N GLU A 260 17.12 17.37 8.87
CA GLU A 260 18.50 17.46 9.39
C GLU A 260 19.55 16.96 8.38
N ALA A 261 19.21 15.92 7.62
CA ALA A 261 20.07 15.36 6.59
C ALA A 261 20.02 16.13 5.26
N GLY A 262 19.07 17.05 5.09
CA GLY A 262 18.87 17.80 3.85
C GLY A 262 18.52 16.92 2.66
N VAL A 263 17.74 15.85 2.88
CA VAL A 263 17.33 14.94 1.80
C VAL A 263 16.23 15.54 0.93
N ASP A 264 16.01 14.96 -0.24
CA ASP A 264 15.00 15.41 -1.17
C ASP A 264 13.58 14.99 -0.75
N THR A 265 13.43 13.76 -0.26
CA THR A 265 12.14 13.16 0.04
C THR A 265 12.14 12.36 1.36
N VAL A 266 11.06 12.47 2.13
CA VAL A 266 10.73 11.59 3.25
C VAL A 266 9.47 10.80 2.91
N LEU A 267 9.54 9.48 2.93
CA LEU A 267 8.43 8.58 2.58
C LEU A 267 8.01 7.74 3.79
N ILE A 268 6.76 7.85 4.22
CA ILE A 268 6.26 7.27 5.48
C ILE A 268 5.31 6.10 5.17
N ASP A 269 5.69 4.88 5.56
CA ASP A 269 4.86 3.66 5.44
C ASP A 269 3.98 3.49 6.69
N THR A 270 2.65 3.48 6.54
CA THR A 270 1.71 3.35 7.66
C THR A 270 1.07 1.96 7.77
N ALA A 271 0.45 1.69 8.91
CA ALA A 271 -0.40 0.51 9.09
C ALA A 271 -1.66 0.55 8.18
N GLY A 272 -2.30 -0.62 7.97
CA GLY A 272 -3.51 -0.75 7.13
C GLY A 272 -4.62 -1.66 7.68
N ARG A 273 -4.64 -1.93 8.98
CA ARG A 273 -5.58 -2.85 9.66
C ARG A 273 -7.01 -2.30 9.73
N LEU A 274 -7.76 -2.39 8.63
CA LEU A 274 -9.11 -1.81 8.51
C LEU A 274 -10.19 -2.52 9.34
N GLN A 275 -9.94 -3.71 9.88
CA GLN A 275 -10.93 -4.45 10.69
C GLN A 275 -11.36 -3.72 11.98
N ASN A 276 -10.59 -2.72 12.43
CA ASN A 276 -10.98 -1.78 13.48
C ASN A 276 -10.95 -0.34 12.92
N LYS A 277 -11.93 -0.04 12.04
CA LYS A 277 -11.99 1.20 11.25
C LYS A 277 -11.74 2.46 12.08
N VAL A 278 -12.39 2.59 13.24
CA VAL A 278 -12.28 3.79 14.09
C VAL A 278 -10.85 3.96 14.61
N GLY A 279 -10.27 2.92 15.22
CA GLY A 279 -8.91 3.01 15.77
C GLY A 279 -7.83 3.28 14.72
N LEU A 280 -7.95 2.67 13.53
CA LEU A 280 -7.01 2.93 12.43
C LEU A 280 -7.11 4.38 11.94
N MET A 281 -8.33 4.91 11.76
CA MET A 281 -8.51 6.28 11.27
C MET A 281 -8.03 7.32 12.28
N ASP A 282 -8.28 7.11 13.57
CA ASP A 282 -7.76 7.99 14.63
C ASP A 282 -6.22 8.01 14.64
N GLU A 283 -5.60 6.84 14.42
CA GLU A 283 -4.15 6.71 14.34
C GLU A 283 -3.58 7.42 13.10
N LEU A 284 -4.15 7.22 11.92
CA LEU A 284 -3.70 7.89 10.69
C LEU A 284 -3.90 9.41 10.78
N GLY A 285 -5.05 9.87 11.30
CA GLY A 285 -5.29 11.28 11.57
C GLY A 285 -4.33 11.87 12.61
N LYS A 286 -3.87 11.07 13.59
CA LYS A 286 -2.81 11.47 14.52
C LYS A 286 -1.45 11.58 13.81
N VAL A 287 -1.08 10.60 12.98
CA VAL A 287 0.17 10.61 12.20
C VAL A 287 0.23 11.87 11.35
N LYS A 288 -0.83 12.15 10.57
CA LYS A 288 -0.96 13.35 9.74
C LYS A 288 -0.73 14.64 10.55
N ARG A 289 -1.51 14.85 11.62
CA ARG A 289 -1.38 16.05 12.47
C ARG A 289 0.00 16.22 13.10
N VAL A 290 0.69 15.13 13.40
CA VAL A 290 2.02 15.18 14.01
C VAL A 290 3.09 15.51 12.96
N VAL A 291 3.00 14.92 11.77
CA VAL A 291 3.86 15.25 10.64
C VAL A 291 3.69 16.71 10.21
N GLU A 292 2.44 17.19 10.17
CA GLU A 292 2.09 18.56 9.77
C GLU A 292 2.72 19.66 10.65
N LYS A 293 3.26 19.31 11.83
CA LYS A 293 4.00 20.25 12.68
C LYS A 293 5.31 20.73 12.04
N HIS A 294 5.86 20.00 11.07
CA HIS A 294 7.08 20.39 10.35
C HIS A 294 6.80 21.20 9.06
N GLY A 295 5.56 21.12 8.56
CA GLY A 295 5.13 21.67 7.27
C GLY A 295 3.99 20.85 6.69
N PRO A 296 3.38 21.28 5.58
CA PRO A 296 2.34 20.50 4.90
C PRO A 296 2.89 19.13 4.45
N ILE A 297 2.00 18.13 4.39
CA ILE A 297 2.28 16.88 3.66
C ILE A 297 2.08 17.19 2.18
N ASP A 298 3.13 17.02 1.38
CA ASP A 298 3.12 17.33 -0.05
C ASP A 298 2.29 16.31 -0.86
N GLU A 299 2.24 15.05 -0.39
CA GLU A 299 1.49 14.00 -1.05
C GLU A 299 1.01 12.93 -0.05
N THR A 300 -0.27 12.57 -0.13
CA THR A 300 -0.82 11.38 0.52
C THR A 300 -1.22 10.37 -0.54
N LEU A 301 -0.48 9.27 -0.63
CA LEU A 301 -0.70 8.19 -1.59
C LEU A 301 -1.53 7.07 -0.99
N LEU A 302 -2.69 6.80 -1.60
CA LEU A 302 -3.51 5.65 -1.26
C LEU A 302 -3.15 4.44 -2.13
N ILE A 303 -2.70 3.36 -1.50
CA ILE A 303 -2.34 2.12 -2.18
C ILE A 303 -3.55 1.18 -2.22
N LEU A 304 -4.02 0.89 -3.44
CA LEU A 304 -5.14 0.00 -3.72
C LEU A 304 -4.68 -1.21 -4.53
N ASP A 305 -5.33 -2.35 -4.29
CA ASP A 305 -5.11 -3.58 -5.03
C ASP A 305 -6.16 -3.70 -6.14
N ALA A 306 -5.71 -3.73 -7.40
CA ALA A 306 -6.60 -3.81 -8.56
C ALA A 306 -7.46 -5.10 -8.58
N THR A 307 -7.04 -6.16 -7.87
CA THR A 307 -7.81 -7.41 -7.76
C THR A 307 -9.01 -7.31 -6.82
N THR A 308 -9.04 -6.30 -5.94
CA THR A 308 -10.15 -6.12 -4.98
C THR A 308 -11.43 -5.57 -5.61
N GLY A 309 -11.34 -5.04 -6.84
CA GLY A 309 -12.47 -4.49 -7.58
C GLY A 309 -13.22 -3.42 -6.79
N GLN A 310 -14.55 -3.44 -6.89
CA GLN A 310 -15.43 -2.46 -6.23
C GLN A 310 -15.38 -2.48 -4.69
N ASN A 311 -14.87 -3.55 -4.07
CA ASN A 311 -14.72 -3.61 -2.61
C ASN A 311 -13.60 -2.69 -2.10
N GLY A 312 -12.53 -2.54 -2.88
CA GLY A 312 -11.42 -1.64 -2.54
C GLY A 312 -11.86 -0.16 -2.56
N LEU A 313 -12.84 0.17 -3.39
CA LEU A 313 -13.38 1.52 -3.59
C LEU A 313 -14.10 2.07 -2.34
N GLU A 314 -14.94 1.26 -1.70
CA GLU A 314 -15.64 1.70 -0.49
C GLU A 314 -14.65 1.93 0.67
N GLN A 315 -13.60 1.12 0.73
CA GLN A 315 -12.53 1.29 1.72
C GLN A 315 -11.72 2.56 1.42
N ALA A 316 -11.39 2.80 0.15
CA ALA A 316 -10.64 3.97 -0.30
C ALA A 316 -11.28 5.30 0.13
N ARG A 317 -12.61 5.41 0.01
CA ARG A 317 -13.35 6.61 0.41
C ARG A 317 -13.07 7.03 1.85
N VAL A 318 -13.04 6.07 2.77
CA VAL A 318 -12.80 6.36 4.19
C VAL A 318 -11.38 6.89 4.42
N PHE A 319 -10.38 6.39 3.69
CA PHE A 319 -9.02 6.92 3.78
C PHE A 319 -8.93 8.35 3.21
N THR A 320 -9.61 8.60 2.09
CA THR A 320 -9.66 9.92 1.47
C THR A 320 -10.22 10.97 2.42
N GLU A 321 -11.30 10.66 3.15
CA GLU A 321 -11.94 11.58 4.09
C GLU A 321 -11.06 11.91 5.31
N VAL A 322 -10.15 11.02 5.72
CA VAL A 322 -9.35 11.17 6.96
C VAL A 322 -7.93 11.68 6.70
N CYS A 323 -7.33 11.27 5.58
CA CYS A 323 -5.90 11.48 5.32
C CYS A 323 -5.62 12.54 4.24
N ASP A 324 -6.65 13.18 3.67
CA ASP A 324 -6.53 14.10 2.53
C ASP A 324 -5.72 13.47 1.39
N VAL A 325 -6.19 12.33 0.88
CA VAL A 325 -5.51 11.58 -0.18
C VAL A 325 -5.40 12.45 -1.44
N THR A 326 -4.20 12.59 -1.98
CA THR A 326 -3.88 13.42 -3.16
C THR A 326 -3.62 12.60 -4.43
N GLY A 327 -3.30 11.31 -4.26
CA GLY A 327 -3.01 10.41 -5.37
C GLY A 327 -3.29 8.95 -5.02
N VAL A 328 -3.63 8.16 -6.04
CA VAL A 328 -3.79 6.71 -5.91
C VAL A 328 -2.65 5.97 -6.61
N VAL A 329 -2.19 4.90 -5.97
CA VAL A 329 -1.32 3.90 -6.59
C VAL A 329 -2.08 2.58 -6.68
N LEU A 330 -2.26 2.07 -7.90
CA LEU A 330 -2.91 0.78 -8.10
C LEU A 330 -1.87 -0.31 -8.30
N THR A 331 -1.95 -1.36 -7.50
CA THR A 331 -1.02 -2.50 -7.55
C THR A 331 -1.68 -3.73 -8.17
N LYS A 332 -0.87 -4.72 -8.55
CA LYS A 332 -1.30 -6.02 -9.08
C LYS A 332 -2.16 -5.91 -10.34
N LEU A 333 -1.96 -4.87 -11.15
CA LEU A 333 -2.67 -4.73 -12.43
C LEU A 333 -2.33 -5.85 -13.42
N ASP A 334 -1.14 -6.44 -13.31
CA ASP A 334 -0.67 -7.53 -14.14
C ASP A 334 -1.42 -8.85 -13.90
N GLY A 335 -1.96 -9.04 -12.71
CA GLY A 335 -2.63 -10.26 -12.28
C GLY A 335 -4.15 -10.29 -12.50
N THR A 336 -4.73 -9.29 -13.19
CA THR A 336 -6.19 -9.16 -13.29
C THR A 336 -6.66 -8.76 -14.69
N ALA A 337 -7.80 -9.34 -15.11
CA ALA A 337 -8.55 -8.89 -16.29
C ALA A 337 -9.47 -7.68 -15.98
N LYS A 338 -9.50 -7.22 -14.72
CA LYS A 338 -10.35 -6.12 -14.23
C LYS A 338 -9.66 -4.77 -14.37
N GLY A 339 -9.13 -4.46 -15.55
CA GLY A 339 -8.45 -3.20 -15.82
C GLY A 339 -9.33 -1.96 -15.66
N GLY A 340 -10.65 -2.11 -15.80
CA GLY A 340 -11.62 -1.01 -15.69
C GLY A 340 -11.67 -0.35 -14.31
N ILE A 341 -11.15 -1.01 -13.27
CA ILE A 341 -11.14 -0.48 -11.88
C ILE A 341 -10.47 0.89 -11.78
N VAL A 342 -9.51 1.21 -12.66
CA VAL A 342 -8.83 2.53 -12.70
C VAL A 342 -9.84 3.66 -12.94
N ILE A 343 -10.77 3.46 -13.90
CA ILE A 343 -11.81 4.44 -14.24
C ILE A 343 -12.76 4.60 -13.05
N ALA A 344 -13.20 3.48 -12.46
CA ALA A 344 -14.10 3.49 -11.32
C ALA A 344 -13.49 4.21 -10.12
N VAL A 345 -12.22 3.92 -9.79
CA VAL A 345 -11.46 4.56 -8.72
C VAL A 345 -11.40 6.07 -8.91
N GLN A 346 -10.97 6.51 -10.09
CA GLN A 346 -10.80 7.93 -10.33
C GLN A 346 -12.15 8.68 -10.31
N ARG A 347 -13.19 8.13 -10.94
CA ARG A 347 -14.52 8.74 -10.96
C ARG A 347 -15.15 8.80 -9.58
N ARG A 348 -14.99 7.75 -8.77
CA ARG A 348 -15.61 7.67 -7.44
C ARG A 348 -14.90 8.53 -6.40
N LEU A 349 -13.57 8.61 -6.46
CA LEU A 349 -12.78 9.33 -5.46
C LEU A 349 -12.48 10.78 -5.89
N GLY A 350 -12.54 11.10 -7.18
CA GLY A 350 -12.12 12.40 -7.71
C GLY A 350 -10.61 12.65 -7.60
N ILE A 351 -9.82 11.59 -7.40
CA ILE A 351 -8.37 11.66 -7.14
C ILE A 351 -7.63 10.94 -8.26
N PRO A 352 -6.56 11.54 -8.83
CA PRO A 352 -5.81 10.93 -9.92
C PRO A 352 -5.09 9.64 -9.50
N VAL A 353 -5.15 8.64 -10.36
CA VAL A 353 -4.19 7.53 -10.31
C VAL A 353 -2.87 8.05 -10.83
N LYS A 354 -1.83 8.05 -9.99
CA LYS A 354 -0.50 8.59 -10.31
C LYS A 354 0.49 7.51 -10.71
N LEU A 355 0.40 6.33 -10.09
CA LEU A 355 1.32 5.22 -10.31
C LEU A 355 0.57 3.89 -10.45
N VAL A 356 1.16 2.96 -11.19
CA VAL A 356 0.68 1.59 -11.36
C VAL A 356 1.78 0.56 -11.13
N GLY A 357 1.49 -0.45 -10.31
CA GLY A 357 2.33 -1.61 -10.05
C GLY A 357 1.95 -2.77 -10.97
N LEU A 358 2.94 -3.32 -11.67
CA LEU A 358 2.75 -4.21 -12.81
C LEU A 358 3.55 -5.51 -12.72
N GLY A 359 3.80 -5.92 -11.48
CA GLY A 359 4.50 -7.15 -11.15
C GLY A 359 5.19 -7.09 -9.80
N GLU A 360 5.83 -8.20 -9.45
CA GLU A 360 6.54 -8.38 -8.18
C GLU A 360 7.99 -7.88 -8.22
N GLY A 361 8.54 -7.62 -9.41
CA GLY A 361 9.91 -7.16 -9.58
C GLY A 361 10.15 -5.77 -8.97
N PRO A 362 11.40 -5.47 -8.56
CA PRO A 362 11.74 -4.19 -7.92
C PRO A 362 11.53 -2.97 -8.80
N ASP A 363 11.54 -3.18 -10.11
CA ASP A 363 11.38 -2.15 -11.13
C ASP A 363 9.95 -2.13 -11.73
N ASP A 364 9.03 -2.93 -11.18
CA ASP A 364 7.65 -3.07 -11.66
C ASP A 364 6.73 -2.02 -11.03
N LEU A 365 7.04 -0.74 -11.26
CA LEU A 365 6.24 0.44 -10.90
C LEU A 365 6.44 1.51 -11.98
N ALA A 366 5.36 2.16 -12.43
CA ALA A 366 5.45 3.30 -13.35
C ALA A 366 4.45 4.41 -13.04
N PRO A 367 4.77 5.64 -13.49
CA PRO A 367 3.80 6.67 -13.85
C PRO A 367 2.59 6.11 -14.60
N PHE A 368 1.40 6.54 -14.18
CA PHE A 368 0.15 6.26 -14.89
C PHE A 368 -0.06 7.27 -16.02
N ASP A 369 -0.22 6.75 -17.24
CA ASP A 369 -0.55 7.52 -18.43
C ASP A 369 -1.89 7.00 -18.98
N PRO A 370 -2.96 7.82 -19.00
CA PRO A 370 -4.27 7.39 -19.46
C PRO A 370 -4.29 6.84 -20.89
N GLY A 371 -3.55 7.46 -21.81
CA GLY A 371 -3.51 7.05 -23.21
C GLY A 371 -2.89 5.67 -23.36
N GLN A 372 -1.67 5.50 -22.83
CA GLN A 372 -0.97 4.22 -22.85
C GLN A 372 -1.73 3.12 -22.12
N PHE A 373 -2.43 3.47 -21.04
CA PHE A 373 -3.25 2.52 -20.31
C PHE A 373 -4.43 2.03 -21.15
N VAL A 374 -5.17 2.94 -21.79
CA VAL A 374 -6.30 2.59 -22.65
C VAL A 374 -5.84 1.86 -23.90
N ASP A 375 -4.73 2.27 -24.51
CA ASP A 375 -4.11 1.56 -25.64
C ASP A 375 -3.76 0.12 -25.26
N ALA A 376 -3.18 -0.08 -24.08
CA ALA A 376 -2.89 -1.42 -23.57
C ALA A 376 -4.15 -2.22 -23.24
N LEU A 377 -5.21 -1.56 -22.75
CA LEU A 377 -6.50 -2.17 -22.42
C LEU A 377 -7.23 -2.69 -23.66
N LEU A 378 -7.23 -1.90 -24.74
CA LEU A 378 -7.86 -2.23 -26.02
C LEU A 378 -6.97 -3.13 -26.90
N GLY A 379 -5.68 -3.22 -26.59
CA GLY A 379 -4.67 -3.85 -27.43
C GLY A 379 -4.21 -2.90 -28.52
N SER A 380 -2.90 -2.84 -28.77
CA SER A 380 -2.34 -2.18 -29.95
C SER A 380 -2.45 -3.11 -31.16
N ASP A 381 -2.86 -2.59 -32.32
CA ASP A 381 -2.59 -3.29 -33.58
C ASP A 381 -1.07 -3.44 -33.69
N ALA A 382 -0.59 -4.68 -33.61
CA ALA A 382 0.78 -5.02 -33.97
C ALA A 382 0.79 -5.53 -35.40
#